data_AF-A0A2V7IHM3-F1
#
_entry.id   AF-A0A2V7IHM3-F1
#
_cell.length_a   1.000
_cell.length_b   1.000
_cell.length_c   1.000
_cell.angle_alpha   90.00
_cell.angle_beta   90.00
_cell.angle_gamma   90.00
#
_symmetry.space_group_name_H-M   'P 1'
#
loop_
_entity.id
_entity.type
_entity.pdbx_description
1 polymer ?
#
loop_
_entity_poly.entity_id
_entity_poly.type
_entity_poly.pdbx_seq_one_letter_code
_entity_poly.pdbx_strand_id
1 'polypeptide(L)'
;MSKRSKVLVGAGAVALIVGIVAISAGARRDRGQEVRFETAARRDLVAAVTASGKIQPKKKVDVSADITGRITKIAVREGDFVKQGQFLIQIDPTIYEANLQQAAATMASPCGAPRSSTPRAPT
;
A
#
# COMPACT_ATOMS: atom_id res chain seq x y z
N MET A 1 80.84 42.41 55.16
CA MET A 1 79.43 42.14 55.55
C MET A 1 79.34 40.77 56.22
N SER A 2 78.86 40.74 57.47
CA SER A 2 78.85 39.56 58.36
C SER A 2 78.16 38.34 57.71
N LYS A 3 78.84 37.19 57.69
CA LYS A 3 78.38 35.92 57.08
C LYS A 3 76.97 35.50 57.54
N ARG A 4 76.55 35.92 58.75
CA ARG A 4 75.24 35.61 59.34
C ARG A 4 74.07 36.29 58.63
N SER A 5 74.26 37.52 58.12
CA SER A 5 73.22 38.27 57.40
C SER A 5 72.92 37.67 56.02
N LYS A 6 73.92 37.14 55.32
CA LYS A 6 73.72 36.45 54.02
C LYS A 6 72.93 35.14 54.16
N VAL A 7 73.12 34.41 55.26
CA VAL A 7 72.37 33.16 55.54
C VAL A 7 70.90 33.47 55.85
N LEU A 8 70.63 34.54 56.61
CA LEU A 8 69.27 35.00 56.91
C LEU A 8 68.51 35.45 55.65
N VAL A 9 69.17 36.21 54.77
CA VAL A 9 68.57 36.63 53.48
C VAL A 9 68.34 35.43 52.56
N GLY A 10 69.27 34.47 52.52
CA GLY A 10 69.13 33.23 51.75
C GLY A 10 67.97 32.36 52.25
N ALA A 11 67.85 32.17 53.57
CA ALA A 11 66.76 31.40 54.16
C ALA A 11 65.38 32.05 53.93
N GLY A 12 65.30 33.38 54.03
CA GLY A 12 64.09 34.14 53.71
C GLY A 12 63.66 33.97 52.25
N ALA A 13 64.62 34.06 51.31
CA ALA A 13 64.34 33.85 49.88
C ALA A 13 63.86 32.42 49.59
N VAL A 14 64.46 31.41 50.21
CA VAL A 14 64.05 30.00 50.04
C VAL A 14 62.66 29.76 50.61
N ALA A 15 62.34 30.30 51.80
CA ALA A 15 61.01 30.19 52.38
C ALA A 15 59.93 30.85 51.50
N LEU A 16 60.27 31.99 50.88
CA LEU A 16 59.38 32.72 49.98
C LEU A 16 59.12 31.94 48.67
N ILE A 17 60.17 31.32 48.10
CA ILE A 17 60.05 30.46 46.92
C ILE A 17 59.20 29.22 47.23
N VAL A 18 59.43 28.56 48.37
CA VAL A 18 58.63 27.40 48.80
C VAL A 18 57.16 27.77 49.00
N GLY A 19 56.88 28.95 49.58
CA GLY A 19 55.52 29.47 49.72
C GLY A 19 54.83 29.68 48.37
N ILE A 20 55.51 30.29 47.39
CA ILE A 20 54.97 30.51 46.04
C ILE A 20 54.69 29.18 45.32
N VAL A 21 55.60 28.21 45.44
CA VAL A 21 55.43 26.89 44.82
C VAL A 21 54.27 26.12 45.45
N ALA A 22 54.10 26.17 46.77
CA ALA A 22 52.98 25.53 47.46
C ALA A 22 51.62 26.13 47.02
N ILE A 23 51.53 27.46 46.92
CA ILE A 23 50.31 28.15 46.49
C ILE A 23 49.97 27.82 45.03
N SER A 24 50.97 27.85 44.14
CA SER A 24 50.76 27.58 42.71
C SER A 24 50.44 26.12 42.40
N ALA A 25 50.97 25.17 43.19
CA ALA A 25 50.63 23.76 43.08
C ALA A 25 49.19 23.47 43.55
N GLY A 26 48.72 24.17 44.59
CA GLY A 26 47.32 24.10 45.05
C GLY A 26 46.34 24.69 44.04
N ALA A 27 46.69 25.81 43.41
CA ALA A 27 45.82 26.52 42.46
C ALA A 27 45.65 25.81 41.10
N ARG A 28 46.50 24.84 40.76
CA ARG A 28 46.36 24.03 39.54
C ARG A 28 45.51 22.78 39.71
N ARG A 29 45.09 22.43 40.93
CA ARG A 29 44.55 21.10 41.20
C ARG A 29 43.16 20.85 40.61
N ASP A 30 42.34 21.87 40.41
CA ASP A 30 40.95 21.64 40.00
C ASP A 30 40.45 22.69 39.01
N ARG A 31 40.74 22.48 37.73
CA ARG A 31 39.90 22.98 36.64
C ARG A 31 39.33 21.79 35.88
N GLY A 32 38.49 21.03 36.57
CA GLY A 32 37.65 20.02 35.95
C GLY A 32 36.75 20.69 34.91
N GLN A 33 36.75 20.16 33.70
CA GLN A 33 35.93 20.68 32.62
C GLN A 33 34.46 20.39 32.92
N GLU A 34 33.65 21.43 33.12
CA GLU A 34 32.20 21.28 33.26
C GLU A 34 31.62 20.75 31.95
N VAL A 35 31.15 19.50 31.99
CA VAL A 35 30.45 18.87 30.87
C VAL A 35 28.97 18.78 31.19
N ARG A 36 28.15 19.12 30.21
CA ARG A 36 26.70 19.14 30.35
C ARG A 36 26.18 17.72 30.15
N PHE A 37 25.55 17.18 31.18
CA PHE A 37 24.90 15.87 31.09
C PHE A 37 23.39 16.03 30.90
N GLU A 38 22.82 15.11 30.14
CA GLU A 38 21.38 14.90 30.07
C GLU A 38 21.09 13.46 30.48
N THR A 39 20.09 13.25 31.33
CA THR A 39 19.75 11.93 31.84
C THR A 39 18.98 11.15 30.77
N ALA A 40 19.53 10.01 30.33
CA ALA A 40 18.86 9.15 29.38
C ALA A 40 17.62 8.51 30.02
N ALA A 41 16.43 8.88 29.55
CA ALA A 41 15.17 8.27 29.95
C ALA A 41 14.72 7.23 28.92
N ARG A 42 14.24 6.06 29.40
CA ARG A 42 13.55 5.10 28.53
C ARG A 42 12.23 5.72 28.09
N ARG A 43 12.07 5.85 26.77
CA ARG A 43 10.85 6.30 26.13
C ARG A 43 10.49 5.26 25.08
N ASP A 44 9.21 4.94 24.99
CA ASP A 44 8.72 4.00 23.99
C ASP A 44 8.71 4.70 22.63
N LEU A 45 9.64 4.28 21.77
CA LEU A 45 9.68 4.73 20.37
C LEU A 45 8.72 3.86 19.57
N VAL A 46 7.52 4.37 19.35
CA VAL A 46 6.55 3.72 18.46
C VAL A 46 7.00 3.98 17.02
N ALA A 47 7.70 3.02 16.44
CA ALA A 47 7.99 2.99 15.02
C ALA A 47 6.68 2.68 14.26
N ALA A 48 5.94 3.72 13.90
CA ALA A 48 4.76 3.58 13.05
C ALA A 48 5.23 3.18 11.64
N VAL A 49 5.21 1.88 11.35
CA VAL A 49 5.43 1.39 9.99
C VAL A 49 4.11 1.55 9.24
N THR A 50 4.00 2.63 8.47
CA THR A 50 2.84 2.86 7.60
C THR A 50 2.90 1.89 6.43
N ALA A 51 2.28 0.71 6.58
CA ALA A 51 2.11 -0.23 5.50
C ALA A 51 1.01 0.30 4.56
N SER A 52 1.41 1.04 3.53
CA SER A 52 0.51 1.48 2.45
C SER A 52 0.14 0.29 1.56
N GLY A 53 -0.87 -0.47 1.98
CA GLY A 53 -1.48 -1.53 1.18
C GLY A 53 -2.52 -0.95 0.23
N LYS A 54 -2.48 -1.33 -1.06
CA LYS A 54 -3.57 -1.02 -1.99
C LYS A 54 -4.75 -1.97 -1.71
N ILE A 55 -5.88 -1.42 -1.29
CA ILE A 55 -7.12 -2.19 -1.10
C ILE A 55 -7.64 -2.58 -2.49
N GLN A 56 -7.53 -3.86 -2.83
CA GLN A 56 -8.08 -4.42 -4.06
C GLN A 56 -9.35 -5.24 -3.75
N PRO A 57 -10.42 -5.11 -4.57
CA PRO A 57 -11.62 -5.90 -4.39
C PRO A 57 -11.31 -7.39 -4.59
N LYS A 58 -11.82 -8.25 -3.70
CA LYS A 58 -11.58 -9.71 -3.76
C LYS A 58 -12.08 -10.36 -5.05
N LYS A 59 -13.11 -9.80 -5.68
CA LYS A 59 -13.69 -10.27 -6.93
C LYS A 59 -14.15 -9.06 -7.75
N LYS A 60 -13.57 -8.88 -8.92
CA LYS A 60 -14.03 -7.93 -9.95
C LYS A 60 -14.53 -8.77 -11.13
N VAL A 61 -15.79 -8.59 -11.53
CA VAL A 61 -16.39 -9.30 -12.65
C VAL A 61 -16.96 -8.26 -13.60
N ASP A 62 -16.42 -8.22 -14.81
CA ASP A 62 -16.93 -7.36 -15.87
C ASP A 62 -18.01 -8.17 -16.63
N VAL A 63 -19.25 -7.70 -16.59
CA VAL A 63 -20.40 -8.38 -17.21
C VAL A 63 -20.59 -7.81 -18.61
N SER A 64 -20.22 -8.59 -19.62
CA SER A 64 -20.42 -8.27 -21.03
C SER A 64 -21.47 -9.21 -21.64
N ALA A 65 -22.23 -8.71 -22.62
CA ALA A 65 -23.10 -9.55 -23.41
C ALA A 65 -22.28 -10.54 -24.24
N ASP A 66 -22.65 -11.83 -24.19
CA ASP A 66 -22.01 -12.88 -25.00
C ASP A 66 -22.39 -12.78 -26.49
N ILE A 67 -23.50 -12.11 -26.79
CA ILE A 67 -24.04 -11.92 -28.13
C ILE A 67 -24.16 -10.44 -28.50
N THR A 68 -23.82 -10.12 -29.75
CA THR A 68 -24.05 -8.80 -30.34
C THR A 68 -25.51 -8.67 -30.75
N GLY A 69 -26.24 -7.75 -30.13
CA GLY A 69 -27.64 -7.48 -30.48
C GLY A 69 -28.12 -6.12 -29.96
N ARG A 70 -29.31 -5.69 -30.41
CA ARG A 70 -29.90 -4.43 -29.97
C ARG A 70 -30.42 -4.57 -28.54
N ILE A 71 -30.05 -3.64 -27.67
CA ILE A 71 -30.53 -3.60 -26.28
C ILE A 71 -32.01 -3.18 -26.29
N THR A 72 -32.88 -4.02 -25.75
CA THR A 72 -34.34 -3.78 -25.70
C THR A 72 -34.77 -3.21 -24.35
N LYS A 73 -34.14 -3.67 -23.24
CA LYS A 73 -34.43 -3.19 -21.89
C LYS A 73 -33.16 -3.17 -21.04
N ILE A 74 -32.99 -2.11 -20.27
CA ILE A 74 -31.97 -1.96 -19.23
C ILE A 74 -32.71 -1.90 -17.89
N ALA A 75 -32.45 -2.86 -17.00
CA ALA A 75 -33.16 -3.00 -15.73
C ALA A 75 -32.37 -2.44 -14.53
N VAL A 76 -31.18 -1.89 -14.77
CA VAL A 76 -30.26 -1.41 -13.72
C VAL A 76 -29.69 -0.03 -14.07
N ARG A 77 -29.47 0.80 -13.06
CA ARG A 77 -28.87 2.12 -13.21
C ARG A 77 -27.43 2.10 -12.72
N GLU A 78 -26.63 3.04 -13.20
CA GLU A 78 -25.24 3.20 -12.76
C GLU A 78 -25.20 3.44 -11.24
N GLY A 79 -24.44 2.59 -10.53
CA GLY A 79 -24.30 2.65 -9.06
C GLY A 79 -25.26 1.79 -8.25
N ASP A 80 -26.22 1.09 -8.86
CA ASP A 80 -27.12 0.18 -8.14
C ASP A 80 -26.41 -1.12 -7.71
N PHE A 81 -26.76 -1.62 -6.52
CA PHE A 81 -26.26 -2.90 -5.99
C PHE A 81 -26.99 -4.07 -6.65
N VAL A 82 -26.27 -4.89 -7.42
CA VAL A 82 -26.83 -6.05 -8.11
C VAL A 82 -26.52 -7.37 -7.41
N LYS A 83 -27.47 -8.31 -7.42
CA LYS A 83 -27.31 -9.66 -6.84
C LYS A 83 -27.00 -10.70 -7.92
N GLN A 84 -26.39 -11.82 -7.53
CA GLN A 84 -26.19 -12.95 -8.45
C GLN A 84 -27.53 -13.46 -8.97
N GLY A 85 -27.63 -13.64 -10.29
CA GLY A 85 -28.85 -14.08 -10.97
C GLY A 85 -29.88 -12.98 -11.25
N GLN A 86 -29.57 -11.71 -10.96
CA GLN A 86 -30.45 -10.59 -11.29
C GLN A 86 -30.46 -10.30 -12.80
N PHE A 87 -31.65 -10.04 -13.34
CA PHE A 87 -31.81 -9.58 -14.71
C PHE A 87 -31.26 -8.16 -14.87
N LEU A 88 -30.23 -8.00 -15.71
CA LEU A 88 -29.55 -6.73 -15.93
C LEU A 88 -30.00 -6.07 -17.24
N ILE A 89 -29.97 -6.84 -18.34
CA ILE A 89 -30.15 -6.35 -19.71
C ILE A 89 -30.90 -7.40 -20.52
N GLN A 90 -31.85 -6.95 -21.35
CA GLN A 90 -32.44 -7.77 -22.41
C GLN A 90 -31.88 -7.39 -23.78
N ILE A 91 -31.37 -8.38 -24.50
CA ILE A 91 -30.99 -8.26 -25.90
C ILE A 91 -32.17 -8.75 -26.74
N ASP A 92 -32.48 -8.06 -27.85
CA ASP A 92 -33.59 -8.40 -28.74
C ASP A 92 -33.51 -9.87 -29.21
N PRO A 93 -34.50 -10.71 -28.86
CA PRO A 93 -34.47 -12.14 -29.17
C PRO A 93 -35.00 -12.48 -30.57
N THR A 94 -35.46 -11.51 -31.37
CA THR A 94 -36.20 -11.78 -32.63
C THR A 94 -35.48 -12.76 -33.58
N ILE A 95 -34.17 -12.58 -33.77
CA ILE A 95 -33.37 -13.48 -34.63
C ILE A 95 -33.24 -14.88 -34.01
N TYR A 96 -33.09 -14.95 -32.69
CA TYR A 96 -32.90 -16.22 -31.98
C TYR A 96 -34.21 -17.02 -31.89
N GLU A 97 -35.34 -16.35 -31.68
CA GLU A 97 -36.66 -16.96 -31.72
C GLU A 97 -37.00 -17.49 -33.12
N ALA A 98 -36.69 -16.73 -34.18
CA ALA A 98 -36.86 -17.20 -35.55
C ALA A 98 -36.01 -18.45 -35.84
N ASN A 99 -34.75 -18.46 -35.41
CA ASN A 99 -33.86 -19.62 -35.56
C ASN A 99 -34.36 -20.84 -34.77
N LEU A 100 -34.85 -20.64 -33.54
CA LEU A 100 -35.44 -21.71 -32.74
C LEU A 100 -36.69 -22.28 -33.42
N GLN A 101 -37.57 -21.44 -33.95
CA GLN A 101 -38.75 -21.88 -34.69
C GLN A 101 -38.37 -22.65 -35.95
N GLN A 102 -37.35 -22.21 -36.70
CA GLN A 102 -36.88 -22.90 -37.89
C GLN A 102 -36.25 -24.26 -37.57
N ALA A 103 -35.43 -24.33 -36.52
CA ALA A 103 -34.85 -25.59 -36.04
C ALA A 103 -35.93 -26.55 -35.52
N ALA A 104 -36.91 -26.03 -34.76
CA ALA A 104 -38.05 -26.80 -34.29
C ALA A 104 -38.91 -27.31 -35.44
N ALA A 105 -39.18 -26.49 -36.46
CA ALA A 105 -39.91 -26.91 -37.66
C ALA A 105 -39.16 -27.98 -38.46
N THR A 106 -37.82 -27.91 -38.49
CA THR A 106 -36.98 -28.90 -39.16
C THR A 106 -36.98 -30.24 -38.42
N MET A 107 -36.94 -30.22 -37.08
CA MET A 107 -37.05 -31.42 -36.26
C MET A 107 -38.47 -32.00 -36.21
N ALA A 108 -39.47 -31.12 -36.22
CA ALA A 108 -40.88 -31.48 -36.17
C ALA A 108 -41.43 -31.89 -37.53
N SER A 109 -40.74 -31.61 -38.64
CA SER A 109 -41.05 -32.16 -39.96
C SER A 109 -40.61 -33.63 -39.97
N PRO A 110 -41.52 -34.59 -39.71
CA PRO A 110 -41.17 -35.98 -39.91
C PRO A 110 -40.99 -36.13 -41.43
N CYS A 111 -40.02 -36.92 -41.85
CA CYS A 111 -39.78 -37.29 -43.25
C CYS A 111 -41.12 -37.46 -44.00
N GLY A 112 -41.48 -36.47 -44.82
CA GLY A 112 -42.83 -36.31 -45.33
C GLY A 112 -42.87 -35.36 -46.50
N ALA A 113 -41.90 -35.49 -47.41
CA ALA A 113 -41.99 -34.90 -48.73
C ALA A 113 -43.21 -35.51 -49.45
N PRO A 114 -44.23 -34.74 -49.82
CA PRO A 114 -45.27 -35.26 -50.68
C PRO A 114 -44.63 -35.64 -52.01
N ARG A 115 -44.74 -36.92 -52.35
CA ARG A 115 -44.49 -37.42 -53.70
C ARG A 115 -45.45 -36.68 -54.62
N SER A 116 -44.99 -35.61 -55.27
CA SER A 116 -45.70 -34.98 -56.38
C SER A 116 -45.65 -35.93 -57.58
N SER A 117 -46.53 -36.93 -57.56
CA SER A 117 -46.86 -37.73 -58.73
C SER A 117 -47.68 -36.86 -59.67
N THR A 118 -47.01 -36.26 -60.65
CA THR A 118 -47.66 -35.96 -61.93
C THR A 118 -47.00 -36.84 -62.97
N PRO A 119 -47.57 -38.02 -63.30
CA PRO A 119 -47.12 -38.79 -64.44
C PRO A 119 -47.57 -38.06 -65.71
N ARG A 120 -46.60 -37.56 -66.48
CA ARG A 120 -46.82 -37.20 -67.88
C ARG A 120 -46.93 -38.53 -68.66
N ALA A 121 -48.12 -38.80 -69.19
CA ALA A 121 -48.37 -39.97 -70.04
C ALA A 121 -47.62 -39.86 -71.38
N PRO A 122 -47.14 -40.98 -71.96
CA PRO A 122 -46.65 -41.04 -73.32
C PRO A 122 -47.77 -41.46 -74.30
N THR A 123 -48.06 -40.61 -75.30
CA THR A 123 -48.39 -41.00 -76.69
C THR A 123 -48.24 -39.80 -77.60
#